data_AF-A0A8S2R5I8-F1
#
_entry.id   AF-A0A8S2R5I8-F1
#
_cell.length_a   1.000
_cell.length_b   1.000
_cell.length_c   1.000
_cell.angle_alpha   90.00
_cell.angle_beta   90.00
_cell.angle_gamma   90.00
#
_symmetry.space_group_name_H-M   'P 1'
#
loop_
_entity.id
_entity.type
_entity.pdbx_description
1 polymer ?
#
loop_
_entity_poly.entity_id
_entity_poly.type
_entity_poly.pdbx_seq_one_letter_code
_entity_poly.pdbx_strand_id
1 'polypeptide(L)'
;AACLSKYFKRITIIESDDVLNETLHKSTPDQIFDYHCRLANTTSIGRSGVGQIYQIHVLHSEGFNILHDLFPSLKDKLLNEYNIRLYSLKNDGKFVINGNLLKQNLIKDIEWLGIDRFTLEIAMRNELCLQFGNQIEWICNARVVELIADQSAYVAHGAKYRLKDSSSSSLDIYGDFIIDCTGHNTSSTKWLKESLNLIVPIVQMHFGCGYVTFVDERFKTGDSSLDSKPVYFPNANVPDNNTGCYISQVRTIKSTDENSLGILSTIAVNCVNAEYSPNDSYENLLDWVKEHLDRDFYVILKSTKLCSPLVPHRQAIDDRKYVESLGGAMCAFNPQIGQVMTHACRHARELRKVFDEHQHPLKDISYIFNQRASKINEECWLASTTNDWKTPTLKVIKTDTNGNIQIYQQTGDMNSIQYPRPKIPFIIKFLQWHNYWFLRCTSKSEKLSAEFLLVVNQNCGLFILMKPITFFQVCKTTLIHYLRLSRY
;
A
#
# COMPACT_ATOMS: atom_id res chain seq x y z
N ALA A 1 -12.88 7.36 -11.89
CA ALA A 1 -13.84 7.23 -13.00
C ALA A 1 -15.24 6.90 -12.48
N ALA A 2 -15.52 5.69 -11.96
CA ALA A 2 -16.86 5.31 -11.46
C ALA A 2 -17.51 6.35 -10.51
N CYS A 3 -16.75 6.87 -9.53
CA CYS A 3 -17.23 7.93 -8.63
C CYS A 3 -17.69 9.22 -9.33
N LEU A 4 -17.21 9.49 -10.54
CA LEU A 4 -17.38 10.76 -11.25
C LEU A 4 -18.38 10.65 -12.41
N SER A 5 -18.69 9.44 -12.87
CA SER A 5 -19.61 9.18 -13.99
C SER A 5 -21.03 9.73 -13.76
N LYS A 6 -21.42 10.01 -12.52
CA LYS A 6 -22.69 10.68 -12.20
C LYS A 6 -22.69 12.18 -12.54
N TYR A 7 -21.52 12.83 -12.57
CA TYR A 7 -21.41 14.29 -12.67
C TYR A 7 -20.83 14.78 -14.00
N PHE A 8 -20.09 13.92 -14.70
CA PHE A 8 -19.45 14.26 -15.98
C PHE A 8 -20.02 13.41 -17.11
N LYS A 9 -20.34 14.05 -18.24
CA LYS A 9 -20.86 13.36 -19.43
C LYS A 9 -19.83 12.46 -20.11
N ARG A 10 -18.56 12.85 -20.02
CA ARG A 10 -17.41 12.14 -20.61
C ARG A 10 -16.26 12.18 -19.61
N ILE A 11 -15.55 11.06 -19.50
CA ILE A 11 -14.34 10.92 -18.69
C ILE A 11 -13.29 10.32 -19.59
N THR A 12 -12.18 11.03 -19.79
CA THR A 12 -11.03 10.50 -20.54
C THR A 12 -9.95 10.05 -19.55
N ILE A 13 -9.48 8.81 -19.69
CA ILE A 13 -8.40 8.24 -18.89
C ILE A 13 -7.17 8.10 -19.79
N ILE A 14 -6.09 8.79 -19.42
CA ILE A 14 -4.81 8.72 -20.12
C ILE A 14 -3.88 7.82 -19.32
N GLU A 15 -3.31 6.81 -19.98
CA GLU A 15 -2.42 5.88 -19.31
C GLU A 15 -1.24 5.45 -20.16
N SER A 16 -0.13 5.20 -19.47
CA SER A 16 1.14 4.82 -20.09
C SER A 16 1.09 3.48 -20.79
N ASP A 17 0.16 2.60 -20.47
CA ASP A 17 0.20 1.20 -20.85
C ASP A 17 -1.18 0.76 -21.35
N ASP A 18 -1.22 -0.14 -22.31
CA ASP A 18 -2.45 -0.71 -22.83
C ASP A 18 -2.83 -2.00 -22.07
N VAL A 19 -3.34 -1.83 -20.85
CA VAL A 19 -3.72 -2.94 -19.97
C VAL A 19 -4.95 -3.70 -20.51
N LEU A 20 -5.81 -3.00 -21.25
CA LEU A 20 -7.04 -3.55 -21.84
C LEU A 20 -6.84 -3.98 -23.30
N ASN A 21 -5.60 -4.22 -23.73
CA ASN A 21 -5.38 -4.75 -25.06
C ASN A 21 -6.21 -6.03 -25.29
N GLU A 22 -6.61 -6.29 -26.53
CA GLU A 22 -7.53 -7.39 -26.85
C GLU A 22 -7.07 -8.75 -26.31
N THR A 23 -5.76 -8.95 -26.18
CA THR A 23 -5.16 -10.18 -25.68
C THR A 23 -5.42 -10.36 -24.18
N LEU A 24 -5.18 -9.35 -23.36
CA LEU A 24 -5.40 -9.39 -21.91
C LEU A 24 -6.88 -9.41 -21.56
N HIS A 25 -7.70 -8.67 -22.30
CA HIS A 25 -9.16 -8.65 -22.08
C HIS A 25 -9.81 -10.02 -22.32
N LYS A 26 -9.27 -10.83 -23.25
CA LYS A 26 -9.79 -12.17 -23.57
C LYS A 26 -9.07 -13.29 -22.80
N SER A 27 -8.11 -12.96 -21.96
CA SER A 27 -7.32 -13.95 -21.23
C SER A 27 -8.13 -14.62 -20.13
N THR A 28 -8.02 -15.94 -20.00
CA THR A 28 -8.58 -16.69 -18.88
C THR A 28 -7.82 -16.39 -17.58
N PRO A 29 -8.40 -16.65 -16.40
CA PRO A 29 -7.72 -16.53 -15.11
C PRO A 29 -6.40 -17.33 -15.02
N ASP A 30 -6.32 -18.46 -15.72
CA ASP A 30 -5.12 -19.28 -15.82
C ASP A 30 -4.09 -18.68 -16.78
N GLN A 31 -4.53 -18.02 -17.85
CA GLN A 31 -3.62 -17.26 -18.74
C GLN A 31 -3.06 -16.01 -18.06
N ILE A 32 -3.89 -15.31 -17.28
CA ILE A 32 -3.47 -14.17 -16.44
C ILE A 32 -2.44 -14.66 -15.39
N PHE A 33 -2.65 -15.83 -14.81
CA PHE A 33 -1.70 -16.47 -13.89
C PHE A 33 -0.38 -16.84 -14.56
N ASP A 34 -0.46 -17.61 -15.64
CA ASP A 34 0.69 -18.09 -16.38
C ASP A 34 1.52 -16.93 -16.94
N TYR A 35 0.86 -15.83 -17.28
CA TYR A 35 1.49 -14.56 -17.58
C TYR A 35 2.28 -14.06 -16.36
N HIS A 36 1.64 -13.96 -15.20
CA HIS A 36 2.23 -13.51 -13.93
C HIS A 36 3.48 -14.32 -13.51
N CYS A 37 3.55 -15.61 -13.84
CA CYS A 37 4.67 -16.49 -13.51
C CYS A 37 5.83 -16.47 -14.53
N ARG A 38 5.57 -16.12 -15.81
CA ARG A 38 6.54 -16.29 -16.92
C ARG A 38 7.33 -15.03 -17.34
N LEU A 39 7.09 -13.88 -16.71
CA LEU A 39 7.52 -12.56 -17.18
C LEU A 39 9.00 -12.17 -16.96
N ALA A 40 9.88 -13.08 -16.53
CA ALA A 40 11.31 -12.82 -16.62
C ALA A 40 11.77 -12.57 -18.08
N ASN A 41 11.01 -13.04 -19.08
CA ASN A 41 11.46 -13.11 -20.47
C ASN A 41 10.58 -12.36 -21.51
N THR A 42 9.55 -11.61 -21.12
CA THR A 42 8.67 -10.95 -22.11
C THR A 42 8.44 -9.47 -21.81
N THR A 43 9.05 -8.61 -22.62
CA THR A 43 8.89 -7.14 -22.61
C THR A 43 7.58 -6.67 -23.26
N SER A 44 6.75 -7.58 -23.77
CA SER A 44 5.69 -7.23 -24.74
C SER A 44 4.30 -6.99 -24.16
N ILE A 45 3.97 -7.42 -22.93
CA ILE A 45 2.56 -7.44 -22.46
C ILE A 45 2.39 -6.94 -21.00
N GLY A 46 3.38 -6.24 -20.41
CA GLY A 46 3.29 -5.68 -19.05
C GLY A 46 3.70 -4.22 -18.93
N ARG A 47 3.23 -3.52 -17.89
CA ARG A 47 3.61 -2.11 -17.65
C ARG A 47 5.12 -2.02 -17.45
N SER A 48 5.84 -1.45 -18.42
CA SER A 48 7.25 -1.11 -18.24
C SER A 48 7.36 -0.01 -17.17
N GLY A 49 8.11 -0.27 -16.10
CA GLY A 49 8.34 0.71 -15.02
C GLY A 49 7.42 0.62 -13.81
N VAL A 50 6.50 -0.36 -13.73
CA VAL A 50 5.74 -0.66 -12.49
C VAL A 50 6.32 -1.92 -11.86
N GLY A 51 7.51 -1.81 -11.25
CA GLY A 51 8.19 -2.96 -10.63
C GLY A 51 7.39 -3.68 -9.54
N GLN A 52 6.32 -3.04 -9.04
CA GLN A 52 5.42 -3.59 -8.02
C GLN A 52 4.16 -4.28 -8.58
N ILE A 53 3.98 -4.38 -9.90
CA ILE A 53 2.77 -4.99 -10.50
C ILE A 53 2.59 -6.45 -10.07
N TYR A 54 3.69 -7.12 -9.71
CA TYR A 54 3.74 -8.52 -9.27
C TYR A 54 3.78 -8.69 -7.75
N GLN A 55 3.65 -7.60 -6.99
CA GLN A 55 3.57 -7.65 -5.53
C GLN A 55 2.13 -7.94 -5.10
N ILE A 56 1.96 -8.73 -4.03
CA ILE A 56 0.71 -8.64 -3.28
C ILE A 56 0.57 -7.21 -2.81
N HIS A 57 -0.64 -6.71 -3.01
CA HIS A 57 -1.09 -5.56 -2.28
C HIS A 57 -2.22 -6.03 -1.38
N VAL A 58 -2.16 -5.58 -0.15
CA VAL A 58 -3.21 -5.86 0.80
C VAL A 58 -4.35 -4.90 0.51
N LEU A 59 -5.52 -5.43 0.14
CA LEU A 59 -6.73 -4.63 0.18
C LEU A 59 -7.35 -4.80 1.56
N HIS A 60 -7.21 -3.77 2.40
CA HIS A 60 -7.79 -3.79 3.74
C HIS A 60 -9.31 -3.76 3.60
N SER A 61 -10.03 -4.27 4.61
CA SER A 61 -11.48 -4.43 4.53
C SER A 61 -12.24 -3.15 4.15
N GLU A 62 -11.78 -1.98 4.61
CA GLU A 62 -12.39 -0.71 4.22
C GLU A 62 -12.25 -0.42 2.73
N GLY A 63 -11.09 -0.71 2.13
CA GLY A 63 -10.88 -0.56 0.69
C GLY A 63 -11.77 -1.51 -0.09
N PHE A 64 -11.90 -2.75 0.40
CA PHE A 64 -12.78 -3.76 -0.18
C PHE A 64 -14.25 -3.35 -0.12
N ASN A 65 -14.73 -2.83 1.01
CA ASN A 65 -16.10 -2.33 1.15
C ASN A 65 -16.38 -1.19 0.16
N ILE A 66 -15.43 -0.25 0.01
CA ILE A 66 -15.57 0.85 -0.96
C ILE A 66 -15.66 0.32 -2.39
N LEU A 67 -14.82 -0.65 -2.75
CA LEU A 67 -14.88 -1.25 -4.08
C LEU A 67 -16.18 -2.03 -4.29
N HIS A 68 -16.69 -2.73 -3.27
CA HIS A 68 -17.97 -3.43 -3.35
C HIS A 68 -19.15 -2.46 -3.53
N ASP A 69 -19.13 -1.31 -2.84
CA ASP A 69 -20.14 -0.26 -3.03
C ASP A 69 -20.12 0.33 -4.46
N LEU A 70 -18.94 0.39 -5.09
CA LEU A 70 -18.78 0.90 -6.46
C LEU A 70 -19.06 -0.16 -7.52
N PHE A 71 -18.70 -1.42 -7.23
CA PHE A 71 -18.77 -2.56 -8.15
C PHE A 71 -19.33 -3.77 -7.39
N PRO A 72 -20.66 -3.89 -7.24
CA PRO A 72 -21.26 -4.94 -6.42
C PRO A 72 -20.87 -6.36 -6.84
N SER A 73 -20.72 -6.62 -8.15
CA SER A 73 -20.30 -7.90 -8.72
C SER A 73 -18.81 -8.22 -8.55
N LEU A 74 -17.97 -7.26 -8.17
CA LEU A 74 -16.52 -7.45 -8.14
C LEU A 74 -16.11 -8.56 -7.16
N LYS A 75 -16.77 -8.64 -5.99
CA LYS A 75 -16.51 -9.71 -5.01
C LYS A 75 -16.71 -11.08 -5.64
N ASP A 76 -17.88 -11.33 -6.22
CA ASP A 76 -18.21 -12.63 -6.80
C ASP A 76 -17.29 -12.99 -7.95
N LYS A 77 -16.86 -12.02 -8.77
CA LYS A 77 -15.88 -12.25 -9.84
C LYS A 77 -14.52 -12.65 -9.26
N LEU A 78 -14.00 -11.90 -8.29
CA LEU A 78 -12.71 -12.21 -7.67
C LEU A 78 -12.70 -13.61 -7.07
N LEU A 79 -13.77 -13.99 -6.37
CA LEU A 79 -13.87 -15.30 -5.72
C LEU A 79 -14.09 -16.44 -6.72
N ASN A 80 -15.02 -16.29 -7.66
CA ASN A 80 -15.48 -17.40 -8.51
C ASN A 80 -14.77 -17.47 -9.86
N GLU A 81 -14.42 -16.34 -10.46
CA GLU A 81 -13.71 -16.30 -11.76
C GLU A 81 -12.20 -16.36 -11.54
N TYR A 82 -11.67 -15.51 -10.66
CA TYR A 82 -10.21 -15.41 -10.44
C TYR A 82 -9.69 -16.36 -9.35
N ASN A 83 -10.57 -17.13 -8.70
CA ASN A 83 -10.23 -18.05 -7.61
C ASN A 83 -9.45 -17.38 -6.46
N ILE A 84 -9.68 -16.07 -6.25
CA ILE A 84 -9.08 -15.33 -5.14
C ILE A 84 -9.68 -15.82 -3.84
N ARG A 85 -8.82 -16.01 -2.85
CA ARG A 85 -9.24 -16.43 -1.52
C ARG A 85 -9.63 -15.23 -0.66
N LEU A 86 -10.76 -15.37 0.03
CA LEU A 86 -11.21 -14.47 1.08
C LEU A 86 -10.79 -15.03 2.44
N TYR A 87 -10.17 -14.21 3.27
CA TYR A 87 -9.67 -14.61 4.59
C TYR A 87 -10.57 -14.10 5.71
N SER A 88 -10.73 -14.97 6.70
CA SER A 88 -11.32 -14.66 7.99
C SER A 88 -10.24 -14.21 8.96
N LEU A 89 -10.04 -12.91 9.20
CA LEU A 89 -9.01 -12.50 10.18
C LEU A 89 -9.22 -13.08 11.57
N LYS A 90 -10.44 -13.53 11.89
CA LYS A 90 -10.75 -14.23 13.13
C LYS A 90 -10.14 -15.63 13.19
N ASN A 91 -10.23 -16.40 12.11
CA ASN A 91 -9.91 -17.84 12.09
C ASN A 91 -8.58 -18.14 11.41
N ASP A 92 -8.15 -17.25 10.53
CA ASP A 92 -7.10 -17.49 9.53
C ASP A 92 -5.83 -16.66 9.79
N GLY A 93 -5.88 -15.69 10.70
CA GLY A 93 -4.76 -14.79 10.97
C GLY A 93 -3.74 -15.33 11.97
N LYS A 94 -2.45 -15.07 11.77
CA LYS A 94 -1.45 -15.07 12.86
C LYS A 94 -0.70 -13.74 12.85
N PHE A 95 -1.19 -12.78 13.63
CA PHE A 95 -0.58 -11.44 13.75
C PHE A 95 0.42 -11.37 14.90
N VAL A 96 1.70 -11.20 14.56
CA VAL A 96 2.77 -10.96 15.53
C VAL A 96 3.31 -9.55 15.30
N ILE A 97 3.04 -8.65 16.22
CA ILE A 97 3.47 -7.24 16.11
C ILE A 97 4.37 -6.90 17.29
N ASN A 98 5.61 -6.50 16.99
CA ASN A 98 6.64 -6.22 17.99
C ASN A 98 6.83 -7.39 18.96
N GLY A 99 6.88 -8.62 18.42
CA GLY A 99 6.97 -9.86 19.21
C GLY A 99 5.71 -10.22 20.00
N ASN A 100 4.62 -9.45 19.92
CA ASN A 100 3.35 -9.76 20.60
C ASN A 100 2.39 -10.45 19.62
N LEU A 101 2.06 -11.71 19.90
CA LEU A 101 0.96 -12.40 19.23
C LEU A 101 -0.36 -11.77 19.68
N LEU A 102 -1.14 -11.25 18.73
CA LEU A 102 -2.47 -10.70 19.02
C LEU A 102 -3.44 -11.83 19.35
N LYS A 103 -4.24 -11.63 20.41
CA LYS A 103 -5.34 -12.55 20.73
C LYS A 103 -6.49 -12.34 19.76
N GLN A 104 -6.76 -13.32 18.92
CA GLN A 104 -7.82 -13.26 17.93
C GLN A 104 -9.07 -13.95 18.48
N ASN A 105 -9.91 -13.18 19.16
CA ASN A 105 -11.29 -13.58 19.41
C ASN A 105 -12.21 -12.45 18.97
N LEU A 106 -12.17 -12.18 17.66
CA LEU A 106 -13.00 -11.15 17.06
C LEU A 106 -14.48 -11.50 17.26
N ILE A 107 -15.25 -10.56 17.82
CA ILE A 107 -16.72 -10.73 17.96
C ILE A 107 -17.35 -10.84 16.57
N LYS A 108 -16.88 -10.01 15.63
CA LYS A 108 -17.25 -10.02 14.21
C LYS A 108 -16.00 -10.26 13.38
N ASP A 109 -16.09 -11.17 12.43
CA ASP A 109 -15.00 -11.43 11.52
C ASP A 109 -14.70 -10.21 10.63
N ILE A 110 -13.43 -10.03 10.30
CA ILE A 110 -12.98 -9.01 9.37
C ILE A 110 -12.53 -9.76 8.13
N GLU A 111 -13.26 -9.54 7.02
CA GLU A 111 -12.88 -10.08 5.73
C GLU A 111 -11.60 -9.39 5.24
N TRP A 112 -10.65 -10.19 4.79
CA TRP A 112 -9.39 -9.70 4.27
C TRP A 112 -9.08 -10.36 2.93
N LEU A 113 -8.65 -9.56 1.95
CA LEU A 113 -8.41 -10.03 0.59
C LEU A 113 -6.93 -9.87 0.25
N GLY A 114 -6.22 -11.00 0.22
CA GLY A 114 -4.89 -11.08 -0.38
C GLY A 114 -5.05 -11.19 -1.89
N ILE A 115 -4.63 -10.17 -2.62
CA ILE A 115 -4.80 -10.10 -4.07
C ILE A 115 -3.56 -9.50 -4.73
N ASP A 116 -3.19 -10.01 -5.89
CA ASP A 116 -2.19 -9.37 -6.72
C ASP A 116 -2.80 -8.14 -7.42
N ARG A 117 -1.98 -7.09 -7.55
CA ARG A 117 -2.44 -5.81 -8.11
C ARG A 117 -2.99 -5.97 -9.53
N PHE A 118 -2.39 -6.84 -10.34
CA PHE A 118 -2.74 -7.00 -11.74
C PHE A 118 -4.15 -7.56 -11.92
N THR A 119 -4.48 -8.64 -11.21
CA THR A 119 -5.82 -9.23 -11.19
C THR A 119 -6.87 -8.23 -10.73
N LEU A 120 -6.59 -7.49 -9.64
CA LEU A 120 -7.52 -6.47 -9.16
C LEU A 120 -7.75 -5.36 -10.20
N GLU A 121 -6.67 -4.88 -10.83
CA GLU A 121 -6.73 -3.83 -11.85
C GLU A 121 -7.55 -4.26 -13.08
N ILE A 122 -7.35 -5.49 -13.59
CA ILE A 122 -8.14 -6.04 -14.70
C ILE A 122 -9.62 -6.15 -14.30
N ALA A 123 -9.90 -6.77 -13.14
CA ALA A 123 -11.27 -6.98 -12.69
C ALA A 123 -12.03 -5.64 -12.53
N MET A 124 -11.38 -4.63 -11.94
CA MET A 124 -11.94 -3.29 -11.79
C MET A 124 -12.17 -2.59 -13.13
N ARG A 125 -11.25 -2.72 -14.08
CA ARG A 125 -11.40 -2.12 -15.42
C ARG A 125 -12.54 -2.75 -16.20
N ASN A 126 -12.69 -4.07 -16.12
CA ASN A 126 -13.80 -4.78 -16.75
C ASN A 126 -15.14 -4.27 -16.18
N GLU A 127 -15.25 -4.13 -14.86
CA GLU A 127 -16.44 -3.53 -14.23
C GLU A 127 -16.68 -2.09 -14.70
N LEU A 128 -15.62 -1.30 -14.79
CA LEU A 128 -15.71 0.09 -15.24
C LEU A 128 -16.20 0.20 -16.68
N CYS A 129 -15.69 -0.63 -17.60
CA CYS A 129 -16.13 -0.68 -18.99
C CYS A 129 -17.57 -1.20 -19.12
N LEU A 130 -17.94 -2.25 -18.37
CA LEU A 130 -19.28 -2.81 -18.38
C LEU A 130 -20.33 -1.81 -17.92
N GLN A 131 -20.06 -1.08 -16.84
CA GLN A 131 -21.03 -0.16 -16.23
C GLN A 131 -21.02 1.24 -16.87
N PHE A 132 -19.88 1.70 -17.39
CA PHE A 132 -19.68 3.10 -17.79
C PHE A 132 -19.01 3.28 -19.16
N GLY A 133 -18.91 2.23 -19.98
CA GLY A 133 -18.17 2.25 -21.25
C GLY A 133 -18.59 3.34 -22.23
N ASN A 134 -19.87 3.75 -22.25
CA ASN A 134 -20.34 4.83 -23.12
C ASN A 134 -19.87 6.24 -22.68
N GLN A 135 -19.39 6.39 -21.44
CA GLN A 135 -18.92 7.66 -20.90
C GLN A 135 -17.39 7.72 -20.78
N ILE A 136 -16.72 6.56 -20.84
CA ILE A 136 -15.29 6.45 -20.58
C ILE A 136 -14.55 6.25 -21.87
N GLU A 137 -13.58 7.12 -22.10
CA GLU A 137 -12.64 7.02 -23.20
C GLU A 137 -11.25 6.72 -22.66
N TRP A 138 -10.58 5.76 -23.28
CA TRP A 138 -9.21 5.37 -22.93
C TRP A 138 -8.23 5.90 -23.97
N ILE A 139 -7.19 6.59 -23.51
CA ILE A 139 -6.02 6.95 -24.31
C ILE A 139 -4.84 6.17 -23.73
N CYS A 140 -4.64 4.96 -24.26
CA CYS A 140 -3.58 4.04 -23.85
C CYS A 140 -2.24 4.38 -24.52
N ASN A 141 -1.15 3.77 -24.01
CA ASN A 141 0.21 3.98 -24.50
C ASN A 141 0.59 5.47 -24.58
N ALA A 142 0.09 6.27 -23.64
CA ALA A 142 0.20 7.72 -23.64
C ALA A 142 0.76 8.23 -22.31
N ARG A 143 1.59 9.27 -22.38
CA ARG A 143 2.15 9.94 -21.20
C ARG A 143 1.81 11.41 -21.22
N VAL A 144 1.22 11.92 -20.13
CA VAL A 144 1.09 13.36 -19.90
C VAL A 144 2.49 13.96 -19.71
N VAL A 145 2.77 15.05 -20.42
CA VAL A 145 4.07 15.72 -20.42
C VAL A 145 4.02 17.13 -19.83
N GLU A 146 2.88 17.81 -19.91
CA GLU A 146 2.71 19.21 -19.49
C GLU A 146 1.24 19.50 -19.14
N LEU A 147 0.97 20.47 -18.27
CA LEU A 147 -0.38 21.01 -18.07
C LEU A 147 -0.62 22.20 -19.00
N ILE A 148 -1.84 22.30 -19.53
CA ILE A 148 -2.34 23.49 -20.22
C ILE A 148 -3.02 24.33 -19.15
N ALA A 149 -2.40 25.44 -18.76
CA ALA A 149 -2.83 26.19 -17.59
C ALA A 149 -2.83 27.71 -17.80
N ASP A 150 -3.74 28.38 -17.10
CA ASP A 150 -3.74 29.83 -16.91
C ASP A 150 -3.02 30.15 -15.60
N GLN A 151 -1.81 30.69 -15.73
CA GLN A 151 -0.97 31.06 -14.59
C GLN A 151 -1.57 32.22 -13.77
N SER A 152 -2.36 33.11 -14.39
CA SER A 152 -2.99 34.24 -13.69
C SER A 152 -4.16 33.80 -12.82
N ALA A 153 -4.93 32.81 -13.29
CA ALA A 153 -6.05 32.23 -12.58
C ALA A 153 -5.64 31.08 -11.64
N TYR A 154 -4.41 30.57 -11.75
CA TYR A 154 -3.95 29.34 -11.08
C TYR A 154 -4.82 28.11 -11.43
N VAL A 155 -5.24 28.00 -12.69
CA VAL A 155 -6.15 26.94 -13.15
C VAL A 155 -5.52 26.13 -14.28
N ALA A 156 -5.61 24.80 -14.20
CA ALA A 156 -5.33 23.92 -15.31
C ALA A 156 -6.62 23.65 -16.12
N HIS A 157 -6.58 23.91 -17.42
CA HIS A 157 -7.70 23.68 -18.36
C HIS A 157 -7.54 22.40 -19.18
N GLY A 158 -6.35 21.81 -19.15
CA GLY A 158 -6.04 20.61 -19.89
C GLY A 158 -4.66 20.06 -19.61
N ALA A 159 -4.25 19.11 -20.43
CA ALA A 159 -2.93 18.52 -20.41
C ALA A 159 -2.45 18.28 -21.84
N LYS A 160 -1.13 18.29 -22.01
CA LYS A 160 -0.49 17.77 -23.22
C LYS A 160 -0.04 16.35 -22.96
N TYR A 161 -0.31 15.43 -23.89
CA TYR A 161 0.14 14.05 -23.81
C TYR A 161 0.90 13.63 -25.06
N ARG A 162 1.73 12.60 -24.95
CA ARG A 162 2.48 12.00 -26.06
C ARG A 162 2.23 10.51 -26.11
N LEU A 163 1.95 9.98 -27.30
CA LEU A 163 1.88 8.54 -27.54
C LEU A 163 3.30 7.95 -27.56
N LYS A 164 3.50 6.78 -26.93
CA LYS A 164 4.81 6.12 -26.81
C LYS A 164 5.48 5.85 -28.17
N ASP A 165 4.68 5.49 -29.17
CA ASP A 165 5.16 5.13 -30.51
C ASP A 165 5.24 6.32 -31.48
N SER A 166 4.89 7.54 -31.04
CA SER A 166 4.96 8.75 -31.85
C SER A 166 6.09 9.66 -31.39
N SER A 167 7.08 9.85 -32.25
CA SER A 167 8.27 10.67 -31.96
C SER A 167 8.02 12.18 -32.04
N SER A 168 6.90 12.66 -32.61
CA SER A 168 6.97 13.95 -33.32
C SER A 168 6.06 15.08 -32.82
N SER A 169 5.05 14.84 -31.98
CA SER A 169 4.29 15.96 -31.36
C SER A 169 3.48 15.50 -30.14
N SER A 170 3.38 16.38 -29.15
CA SER A 170 2.38 16.24 -28.09
C SER A 170 1.01 16.67 -28.60
N LEU A 171 -0.03 16.00 -28.12
CA LEU A 171 -1.43 16.30 -28.39
C LEU A 171 -2.05 16.98 -27.18
N ASP A 172 -2.96 17.91 -27.42
CA ASP A 172 -3.69 18.62 -26.37
C ASP A 172 -4.98 17.89 -26.02
N ILE A 173 -5.35 17.92 -24.75
CA ILE A 173 -6.66 17.51 -24.27
C ILE A 173 -7.14 18.47 -23.20
N TYR A 174 -8.40 18.89 -23.28
CA TYR A 174 -9.03 19.83 -22.37
C TYR A 174 -10.06 19.13 -21.50
N GLY A 175 -10.25 19.61 -20.28
CA GLY A 175 -11.23 19.07 -19.36
C GLY A 175 -11.61 20.08 -18.27
N ASP A 176 -12.85 20.00 -17.81
CA ASP A 176 -13.36 20.88 -16.75
C ASP A 176 -12.77 20.53 -15.38
N PHE A 177 -12.32 19.28 -15.21
CA PHE A 177 -11.74 18.77 -13.98
C PHE A 177 -10.66 17.74 -14.29
N ILE A 178 -9.45 17.95 -13.77
CA ILE A 178 -8.26 17.14 -14.03
C ILE A 178 -7.82 16.49 -12.73
N ILE A 179 -7.53 15.19 -12.77
CA ILE A 179 -7.10 14.44 -11.59
C ILE A 179 -5.84 13.66 -11.94
N ASP A 180 -4.76 13.95 -11.23
CA ASP A 180 -3.58 13.11 -11.30
C ASP A 180 -3.76 11.82 -10.47
N CYS A 181 -3.77 10.69 -11.18
CA CYS A 181 -3.80 9.33 -10.63
C CYS A 181 -2.52 8.53 -10.98
N THR A 182 -1.42 9.19 -11.34
CA THR A 182 -0.20 8.52 -11.83
C THR A 182 0.64 7.83 -10.74
N GLY A 183 0.22 7.92 -9.47
CA GLY A 183 0.82 7.19 -8.35
C GLY A 183 2.16 7.77 -7.90
N HIS A 184 3.00 6.93 -7.28
CA HIS A 184 4.25 7.35 -6.62
C HIS A 184 5.19 8.16 -7.53
N ASN A 185 5.28 7.76 -8.81
CA ASN A 185 6.13 8.39 -9.83
C ASN A 185 5.47 9.60 -10.52
N THR A 186 4.50 10.23 -9.85
CA THR A 186 3.82 11.41 -10.37
C THR A 186 4.80 12.52 -10.76
N SER A 187 4.48 13.20 -11.85
CA SER A 187 5.16 14.42 -12.29
C SER A 187 4.41 15.69 -11.89
N SER A 188 3.37 15.61 -11.03
CA SER A 188 2.56 16.76 -10.64
C SER A 188 3.35 17.90 -10.01
N THR A 189 4.38 17.60 -9.22
CA THR A 189 5.26 18.63 -8.64
C THR A 189 6.03 19.40 -9.72
N LYS A 190 6.44 18.70 -10.78
CA LYS A 190 7.07 19.29 -11.96
C LYS A 190 6.07 20.10 -12.75
N TRP A 191 4.91 19.53 -13.09
CA TRP A 191 3.88 20.18 -13.89
C TRP A 191 3.35 21.47 -13.24
N LEU A 192 3.08 21.45 -11.93
CA LEU A 192 2.60 22.63 -11.22
C LEU A 192 3.66 23.74 -11.12
N LYS A 193 4.92 23.37 -10.95
CA LYS A 193 6.02 24.34 -10.96
C LYS A 193 6.18 24.97 -12.34
N GLU A 194 6.21 24.16 -13.40
CA GLU A 194 6.48 24.63 -14.77
C GLU A 194 5.29 25.38 -15.38
N SER A 195 4.06 24.90 -15.17
CA SER A 195 2.86 25.48 -15.79
C SER A 195 2.15 26.54 -14.94
N LEU A 196 2.31 26.50 -13.60
CA LEU A 196 1.62 27.41 -12.67
C LEU A 196 2.55 28.16 -11.71
N ASN A 197 3.87 27.93 -11.76
CA ASN A 197 4.83 28.46 -10.80
C ASN A 197 4.48 28.13 -9.33
N LEU A 198 3.82 26.99 -9.12
CA LEU A 198 3.44 26.50 -7.79
C LEU A 198 4.46 25.48 -7.30
N ILE A 199 5.05 25.77 -6.14
CA ILE A 199 5.96 24.85 -5.46
C ILE A 199 5.16 24.05 -4.44
N VAL A 200 5.15 22.74 -4.62
CA VAL A 200 4.50 21.79 -3.72
C VAL A 200 5.47 21.43 -2.58
N PRO A 201 5.10 21.66 -1.31
CA PRO A 201 5.87 21.14 -0.19
C PRO A 201 5.89 19.62 -0.19
N ILE A 202 7.03 19.03 0.18
CA ILE A 202 7.22 17.57 0.17
C ILE A 202 7.88 17.15 1.49
N VAL A 203 7.45 16.01 2.03
CA VAL A 203 8.14 15.32 3.13
C VAL A 203 8.41 13.89 2.71
N GLN A 204 9.69 13.50 2.70
CA GLN A 204 10.14 12.13 2.42
C GLN A 204 10.81 11.54 3.66
N MET A 205 10.45 10.30 4.00
CA MET A 205 11.08 9.53 5.06
C MET A 205 11.74 8.29 4.46
N HIS A 206 13.06 8.21 4.62
CA HIS A 206 13.89 7.09 4.19
C HIS A 206 14.41 6.37 5.43
N PHE A 207 13.88 5.20 5.73
CA PHE A 207 14.30 4.39 6.89
C PHE A 207 15.03 3.11 6.46
N GLY A 208 15.53 3.08 5.22
CA GLY A 208 16.30 1.96 4.69
C GLY A 208 15.50 0.67 4.59
N CYS A 209 14.20 0.75 4.27
CA CYS A 209 13.39 -0.43 4.02
C CYS A 209 13.70 -1.04 2.66
N GLY A 210 13.87 -2.35 2.65
CA GLY A 210 13.94 -3.14 1.44
C GLY A 210 13.29 -4.50 1.62
N TYR A 211 12.85 -5.11 0.53
CA TYR A 211 12.22 -6.41 0.55
C TYR A 211 12.40 -7.14 -0.77
N VAL A 212 12.32 -8.46 -0.71
CA VAL A 212 12.29 -9.35 -1.87
C VAL A 212 10.94 -10.02 -1.91
N THR A 213 10.23 -9.90 -3.03
CA THR A 213 8.89 -10.44 -3.22
C THR A 213 8.87 -11.49 -4.33
N PHE A 214 8.05 -12.52 -4.16
CA PHE A 214 7.93 -13.64 -5.09
C PHE A 214 6.66 -14.45 -4.83
N VAL A 215 6.26 -15.27 -5.80
CA VAL A 215 5.07 -16.13 -5.78
C VAL A 215 5.49 -17.60 -5.71
N ASP A 216 4.87 -18.35 -4.81
CA ASP A 216 5.16 -19.75 -4.52
C ASP A 216 3.88 -20.60 -4.49
N GLU A 217 3.96 -21.82 -5.01
CA GLU A 217 2.99 -22.89 -4.73
C GLU A 217 3.32 -23.55 -3.39
N ARG A 218 2.33 -23.66 -2.50
CA ARG A 218 2.46 -24.24 -1.16
C ARG A 218 2.28 -25.76 -1.18
N PHE A 219 3.16 -26.47 -0.48
CA PHE A 219 3.09 -27.91 -0.23
C PHE A 219 2.96 -28.20 1.27
N LYS A 220 2.54 -29.42 1.60
CA LYS A 220 2.46 -29.90 2.99
C LYS A 220 3.83 -29.79 3.66
N THR A 221 3.87 -29.15 4.83
CA THR A 221 5.06 -29.03 5.68
C THR A 221 5.23 -30.23 6.61
N GLY A 222 4.15 -31.00 6.81
CA GLY A 222 4.07 -32.02 7.87
C GLY A 222 3.64 -31.45 9.23
N ASP A 223 3.49 -30.13 9.34
CA ASP A 223 2.87 -29.45 10.47
C ASP A 223 1.50 -28.90 10.06
N SER A 224 0.43 -29.54 10.54
CA SER A 224 -0.94 -29.16 10.21
C SER A 224 -1.29 -27.73 10.62
N SER A 225 -0.59 -27.15 11.60
CA SER A 225 -0.78 -25.77 12.02
C SER A 225 -0.12 -24.76 11.08
N LEU A 226 0.91 -25.15 10.35
CA LEU A 226 1.56 -24.31 9.33
C LEU A 226 0.84 -24.43 7.98
N ASP A 227 0.33 -25.63 7.68
CA ASP A 227 -0.42 -25.92 6.46
C ASP A 227 -1.80 -25.25 6.46
N SER A 228 -2.44 -25.13 7.62
CA SER A 228 -3.76 -24.51 7.76
C SER A 228 -3.76 -22.99 7.90
N LYS A 229 -2.61 -22.35 8.19
CA LYS A 229 -2.56 -20.90 8.45
C LYS A 229 -2.27 -20.09 7.17
N PRO A 230 -3.19 -19.25 6.71
CA PRO A 230 -3.05 -18.54 5.44
C PRO A 230 -2.31 -17.21 5.51
N VAL A 231 -2.20 -16.56 6.67
CA VAL A 231 -1.44 -15.31 6.78
C VAL A 231 -0.54 -15.23 7.99
N TYR A 232 0.75 -15.02 7.72
CA TYR A 232 1.80 -14.76 8.70
C TYR A 232 2.38 -13.36 8.48
N PHE A 233 2.41 -12.55 9.55
CA PHE A 233 2.76 -11.13 9.48
C PHE A 233 3.65 -10.64 10.63
N PRO A 234 4.93 -11.03 10.73
CA PRO A 234 5.92 -10.27 11.48
C PRO A 234 6.51 -9.16 10.61
N ASN A 235 6.24 -7.92 11.03
CA ASN A 235 6.89 -6.76 10.46
C ASN A 235 8.26 -6.56 11.10
N ALA A 236 9.29 -6.39 10.26
CA ALA A 236 10.57 -5.82 10.67
C ALA A 236 10.31 -4.50 11.41
N ASN A 237 10.79 -4.39 12.64
CA ASN A 237 10.60 -3.20 13.44
C ASN A 237 11.79 -2.94 14.37
N VAL A 238 12.40 -1.78 14.16
CA VAL A 238 13.51 -1.28 14.95
C VAL A 238 13.01 -0.81 16.34
N PRO A 239 13.79 -1.01 17.43
CA PRO A 239 15.14 -1.58 17.49
C PRO A 239 15.18 -3.10 17.71
N ASP A 240 14.03 -3.74 17.84
CA ASP A 240 13.95 -5.10 18.36
C ASP A 240 14.26 -6.16 17.28
N ASN A 241 13.88 -5.92 16.01
CA ASN A 241 14.16 -6.82 14.91
C ASN A 241 14.23 -6.09 13.56
N ASN A 242 15.34 -6.21 12.84
CA ASN A 242 15.51 -5.58 11.52
C ASN A 242 14.91 -6.39 10.37
N THR A 243 14.40 -7.59 10.63
CA THR A 243 13.94 -8.54 9.62
C THR A 243 12.49 -8.95 9.85
N GLY A 244 11.80 -9.30 8.76
CA GLY A 244 10.41 -9.71 8.77
C GLY A 244 10.08 -10.55 7.54
N CYS A 245 8.92 -11.17 7.57
CA CYS A 245 8.39 -11.89 6.44
C CYS A 245 6.88 -11.81 6.43
N TYR A 246 6.33 -11.53 5.26
CA TYR A 246 4.91 -11.55 5.00
C TYR A 246 4.60 -12.71 4.07
N ILE A 247 3.68 -13.58 4.48
CA ILE A 247 3.14 -14.64 3.64
C ILE A 247 1.65 -14.44 3.57
N SER A 248 1.13 -14.23 2.36
CA SER A 248 -0.30 -14.25 2.11
C SER A 248 -0.60 -15.18 0.97
N GLN A 249 -1.53 -16.09 1.23
CA GLN A 249 -2.17 -16.84 0.17
C GLN A 249 -2.91 -15.85 -0.77
N VAL A 250 -3.00 -16.16 -2.05
CA VAL A 250 -3.66 -15.30 -3.05
C VAL A 250 -4.84 -16.03 -3.67
N ARG A 251 -4.59 -17.26 -4.11
CA ARG A 251 -5.54 -18.00 -4.93
C ARG A 251 -5.43 -19.49 -4.73
N THR A 252 -6.53 -20.16 -4.99
CA THR A 252 -6.56 -21.62 -5.10
C THR A 252 -6.18 -22.01 -6.53
N ILE A 253 -5.38 -23.08 -6.65
CA ILE A 253 -4.99 -23.67 -7.93
C ILE A 253 -5.23 -25.17 -7.95
N LYS A 254 -5.37 -25.71 -9.15
CA LYS A 254 -5.33 -27.16 -9.37
C LYS A 254 -3.88 -27.57 -9.53
N SER A 255 -3.45 -28.54 -8.72
CA SER A 255 -2.14 -29.17 -8.83
C SER A 255 -2.32 -30.65 -9.07
N THR A 256 -1.42 -31.25 -9.85
CA THR A 256 -1.37 -32.70 -10.07
C THR A 256 -0.57 -33.42 -8.98
N ASP A 257 0.09 -32.68 -8.10
CA ASP A 257 0.86 -33.22 -6.98
C ASP A 257 -0.03 -33.40 -5.74
N GLU A 258 -0.10 -34.61 -5.21
CA GLU A 258 -0.90 -34.95 -4.02
C GLU A 258 -0.40 -34.29 -2.72
N ASN A 259 0.85 -33.80 -2.71
CA ASN A 259 1.43 -33.05 -1.61
C ASN A 259 1.20 -31.54 -1.73
N SER A 260 0.73 -31.05 -2.89
CA SER A 260 0.34 -29.66 -3.04
C SER A 260 -0.85 -29.35 -2.12
N LEU A 261 -0.85 -28.16 -1.54
CA LEU A 261 -2.01 -27.63 -0.82
C LEU A 261 -3.02 -26.98 -1.79
N GLY A 262 -2.72 -26.93 -3.10
CA GLY A 262 -3.55 -26.28 -4.10
C GLY A 262 -3.64 -24.77 -3.88
N ILE A 263 -2.59 -24.16 -3.34
CA ILE A 263 -2.58 -22.76 -2.91
C ILE A 263 -1.35 -22.08 -3.47
N LEU A 264 -1.56 -20.90 -4.05
CA LEU A 264 -0.49 -19.97 -4.34
C LEU A 264 -0.43 -18.91 -3.26
N SER A 265 0.79 -18.62 -2.80
CA SER A 265 1.09 -17.54 -1.89
C SER A 265 2.04 -16.57 -2.55
N THR A 266 1.95 -15.30 -2.20
CA THR A 266 3.07 -14.39 -2.38
C THR A 266 3.72 -14.15 -1.04
N ILE A 267 5.03 -14.06 -1.12
CA ILE A 267 5.91 -13.95 0.02
C ILE A 267 6.72 -12.69 -0.16
N ALA A 268 6.86 -11.90 0.90
CA ALA A 268 7.77 -10.77 0.94
C ALA A 268 8.68 -10.92 2.16
N VAL A 269 9.98 -11.13 1.92
CA VAL A 269 11.01 -11.08 2.97
C VAL A 269 11.49 -9.65 3.05
N ASN A 270 11.25 -8.99 4.18
CA ASN A 270 11.51 -7.56 4.34
C ASN A 270 12.56 -7.29 5.41
N CYS A 271 13.36 -6.27 5.17
CA CYS A 271 14.42 -5.77 6.02
C CYS A 271 14.26 -4.25 6.18
N VAL A 272 14.70 -3.72 7.32
CA VAL A 272 14.75 -2.27 7.58
C VAL A 272 16.17 -1.86 7.96
N ASN A 273 16.39 -0.58 8.23
CA ASN A 273 17.67 -0.07 8.68
C ASN A 273 18.81 -0.21 7.65
N ALA A 274 18.47 -0.18 6.35
CA ALA A 274 19.39 -0.36 5.22
C ALA A 274 20.05 -1.74 5.16
N GLU A 275 19.42 -2.74 5.77
CA GLU A 275 19.72 -4.16 5.57
C GLU A 275 18.86 -4.72 4.43
N TYR A 276 19.35 -5.78 3.78
CA TYR A 276 18.68 -6.41 2.65
C TYR A 276 18.93 -7.92 2.63
N SER A 277 17.88 -8.70 2.34
CA SER A 277 18.02 -10.13 2.11
C SER A 277 18.67 -10.43 0.74
N PRO A 278 19.26 -11.62 0.57
CA PRO A 278 19.69 -12.11 -0.74
C PRO A 278 18.54 -12.14 -1.75
N ASN A 279 18.85 -12.00 -3.03
CA ASN A 279 17.88 -12.02 -4.14
C ASN A 279 18.47 -12.66 -5.42
N ASP A 280 19.68 -13.19 -5.31
CA ASP A 280 20.45 -13.81 -6.39
C ASP A 280 20.00 -15.26 -6.65
N SER A 281 19.60 -15.99 -5.61
CA SER A 281 18.98 -17.32 -5.75
C SER A 281 17.96 -17.59 -4.64
N TYR A 282 17.07 -18.54 -4.89
CA TYR A 282 16.08 -18.96 -3.90
C TYR A 282 16.75 -19.71 -2.74
N GLU A 283 17.78 -20.49 -3.04
CA GLU A 283 18.56 -21.24 -2.06
C GLU A 283 19.26 -20.31 -1.07
N ASN A 284 19.91 -19.25 -1.56
CA ASN A 284 20.59 -18.27 -0.72
C ASN A 284 19.59 -17.49 0.14
N LEU A 285 18.42 -17.15 -0.41
CA LEU A 285 17.33 -16.56 0.36
C LEU A 285 16.83 -17.51 1.44
N LEU A 286 16.65 -18.79 1.14
CA LEU A 286 16.16 -19.80 2.07
C LEU A 286 17.13 -20.05 3.23
N ASP A 287 18.44 -20.11 2.95
CA ASP A 287 19.47 -20.20 3.99
C ASP A 287 19.49 -18.95 4.86
N TRP A 288 19.37 -17.77 4.26
CA TRP A 288 19.27 -16.53 5.02
C TRP A 288 18.02 -16.50 5.92
N VAL A 289 16.86 -16.92 5.42
CA VAL A 289 15.60 -17.02 6.19
C VAL A 289 15.76 -17.95 7.38
N LYS A 290 16.47 -19.07 7.22
CA LYS A 290 16.75 -20.03 8.29
C LYS A 290 17.54 -19.41 9.45
N GLU A 291 18.45 -18.49 9.14
CA GLU A 291 19.34 -17.85 10.11
C GLU A 291 18.71 -16.63 10.78
N HIS A 292 17.85 -15.90 10.07
CA HIS A 292 17.41 -14.56 10.49
C HIS A 292 15.94 -14.47 10.90
N LEU A 293 15.10 -15.44 10.53
CA LEU A 293 13.66 -15.43 10.83
C LEU A 293 13.24 -16.61 11.71
N ASP A 294 12.02 -16.51 12.26
CA ASP A 294 11.42 -17.62 13.01
C ASP A 294 11.38 -18.91 12.17
N ARG A 295 11.61 -20.04 12.83
CA ARG A 295 11.65 -21.37 12.19
C ARG A 295 10.43 -21.67 11.31
N ASP A 296 9.24 -21.19 11.69
CA ASP A 296 8.01 -21.36 10.93
C ASP A 296 8.18 -20.88 9.47
N PHE A 297 8.87 -19.75 9.24
CA PHE A 297 9.10 -19.21 7.89
C PHE A 297 9.96 -20.13 7.06
N TYR A 298 11.09 -20.58 7.61
CA TYR A 298 11.96 -21.53 6.91
C TYR A 298 11.23 -22.82 6.56
N VAL A 299 10.43 -23.38 7.49
CA VAL A 299 9.67 -24.60 7.23
C VAL A 299 8.65 -24.39 6.11
N ILE A 300 7.95 -23.25 6.10
CA ILE A 300 7.00 -22.94 5.03
C ILE A 300 7.71 -22.77 3.68
N LEU A 301 8.76 -21.94 3.61
CA LEU A 301 9.49 -21.65 2.36
C LEU A 301 10.30 -22.85 1.84
N LYS A 302 10.66 -23.80 2.71
CA LYS A 302 11.26 -25.05 2.26
C LYS A 302 10.24 -25.98 1.59
N SER A 303 8.96 -25.85 1.96
CA SER A 303 7.83 -26.62 1.44
C SER A 303 7.06 -25.84 0.38
N THR A 304 7.77 -25.08 -0.45
CA THR A 304 7.19 -24.32 -1.56
C THR A 304 7.93 -24.58 -2.86
N LYS A 305 7.23 -24.37 -3.98
CA LYS A 305 7.82 -24.33 -5.31
C LYS A 305 7.76 -22.89 -5.82
N LEU A 306 8.92 -22.31 -6.11
CA LEU A 306 9.02 -20.98 -6.67
C LEU A 306 8.35 -20.91 -8.05
N CYS A 307 7.38 -20.01 -8.20
CA CYS A 307 6.60 -19.82 -9.42
C CYS A 307 6.94 -18.52 -10.16
N SER A 308 7.62 -17.57 -9.51
CA SER A 308 8.05 -16.30 -10.11
C SER A 308 9.52 -15.99 -9.82
N PRO A 309 10.13 -15.03 -10.52
CA PRO A 309 11.42 -14.49 -10.12
C PRO A 309 11.40 -13.87 -8.72
N LEU A 310 12.57 -13.79 -8.09
CA LEU A 310 12.80 -12.96 -6.90
C LEU A 310 12.90 -11.50 -7.34
N VAL A 311 11.99 -10.64 -6.87
CA VAL A 311 11.98 -9.23 -7.24
C VAL A 311 12.41 -8.37 -6.05
N PRO A 312 13.60 -7.74 -6.10
CA PRO A 312 14.10 -6.90 -5.01
C PRO A 312 13.58 -5.46 -5.11
N HIS A 313 13.26 -4.88 -3.96
CA HIS A 313 12.85 -3.49 -3.80
C HIS A 313 13.70 -2.87 -2.70
N ARG A 314 14.51 -1.85 -3.04
CA ARG A 314 15.49 -1.25 -2.11
C ARG A 314 15.25 0.23 -1.79
N GLN A 315 14.19 0.81 -2.35
CA GLN A 315 13.83 2.22 -2.20
C GLN A 315 12.38 2.37 -1.73
N ALA A 316 11.99 1.59 -0.71
CA ALA A 316 10.70 1.80 -0.08
C ALA A 316 10.78 3.05 0.80
N ILE A 317 10.02 4.09 0.43
CA ILE A 317 9.98 5.38 1.12
C ILE A 317 8.54 5.79 1.38
N ASP A 318 8.32 6.51 2.47
CA ASP A 318 7.09 7.28 2.66
C ASP A 318 7.30 8.68 2.12
N ASP A 319 6.40 9.11 1.24
CA ASP A 319 6.48 10.37 0.52
C ASP A 319 5.12 11.06 0.55
N ARG A 320 5.07 12.28 1.08
CA ARG A 320 3.85 13.08 1.16
C ARG A 320 4.04 14.39 0.43
N LYS A 321 3.17 14.60 -0.56
CA LYS A 321 3.08 15.79 -1.41
C LYS A 321 1.79 16.54 -1.09
N TYR A 322 1.88 17.84 -0.85
CA TYR A 322 0.70 18.66 -0.56
C TYR A 322 0.11 19.23 -1.85
N VAL A 323 -0.47 18.35 -2.67
CA VAL A 323 -0.91 18.64 -4.05
C VAL A 323 -2.27 18.01 -4.38
N GLU A 324 -2.97 18.61 -5.34
CA GLU A 324 -4.23 18.11 -5.90
C GLU A 324 -4.01 16.82 -6.72
N SER A 325 -4.04 15.67 -6.04
CA SER A 325 -3.88 14.35 -6.65
C SER A 325 -4.61 13.26 -5.85
N LEU A 326 -4.75 12.05 -6.41
CA LEU A 326 -5.31 10.89 -5.71
C LEU A 326 -4.24 9.84 -5.39
N GLY A 327 -4.49 9.08 -4.32
CA GLY A 327 -3.67 7.94 -3.91
C GLY A 327 -2.18 8.28 -3.81
N GLY A 328 -1.34 7.38 -4.36
CA GLY A 328 0.12 7.49 -4.29
C GLY A 328 0.74 8.73 -4.93
N ALA A 329 -0.02 9.48 -5.75
CA ALA A 329 0.45 10.77 -6.27
C ALA A 329 0.42 11.86 -5.19
N MET A 330 -0.51 11.78 -4.23
CA MET A 330 -0.58 12.70 -3.09
C MET A 330 0.25 12.19 -1.91
N CYS A 331 0.09 10.92 -1.55
CA CYS A 331 0.82 10.31 -0.44
C CYS A 331 1.16 8.86 -0.77
N ALA A 332 2.44 8.57 -0.97
CA ALA A 332 2.95 7.23 -1.15
C ALA A 332 3.49 6.71 0.19
N PHE A 333 3.27 5.42 0.44
CA PHE A 333 3.74 4.77 1.65
C PHE A 333 4.71 3.67 1.30
N ASN A 334 5.60 3.38 2.24
CA ASN A 334 6.30 2.11 2.20
C ASN A 334 5.25 0.96 2.21
N PRO A 335 5.51 -0.14 1.50
CA PRO A 335 4.53 -1.19 1.30
C PRO A 335 4.39 -2.12 2.52
N GLN A 336 5.20 -1.92 3.57
CA GLN A 336 5.24 -2.81 4.74
C GLN A 336 3.91 -2.90 5.48
N ILE A 337 3.07 -1.86 5.40
CA ILE A 337 1.73 -1.84 6.02
C ILE A 337 0.62 -2.23 5.03
N GLY A 338 0.93 -2.33 3.73
CA GLY A 338 -0.05 -2.74 2.71
C GLY A 338 -1.19 -1.75 2.45
N GLN A 339 -1.14 -0.55 3.02
CA GLN A 339 -2.30 0.36 3.07
C GLN A 339 -2.61 1.15 1.78
N VAL A 340 -1.74 1.12 0.77
CA VAL A 340 -1.76 2.07 -0.37
C VAL A 340 -3.04 1.97 -1.21
N MET A 341 -3.54 0.77 -1.50
CA MET A 341 -4.76 0.60 -2.31
C MET A 341 -6.01 1.09 -1.57
N THR A 342 -6.10 0.74 -0.28
CA THR A 342 -7.18 1.21 0.60
C THR A 342 -7.18 2.72 0.70
N HIS A 343 -6.00 3.32 0.82
CA HIS A 343 -5.82 4.77 0.83
C HIS A 343 -6.37 5.43 -0.45
N ALA A 344 -6.05 4.88 -1.62
CA ALA A 344 -6.60 5.35 -2.90
C ALA A 344 -8.13 5.22 -2.97
N CYS A 345 -8.69 4.10 -2.48
CA CYS A 345 -10.14 3.89 -2.40
C CYS A 345 -10.82 4.94 -1.50
N ARG A 346 -10.24 5.22 -0.32
CA ARG A 346 -10.74 6.24 0.61
C ARG A 346 -10.73 7.64 -0.04
N HIS A 347 -9.70 8.00 -0.79
CA HIS A 347 -9.66 9.24 -1.56
C HIS A 347 -10.76 9.30 -2.62
N ALA A 348 -10.95 8.22 -3.40
CA ALA A 348 -11.99 8.17 -4.42
C ALA A 348 -13.40 8.32 -3.83
N ARG A 349 -13.67 7.68 -2.68
CA ARG A 349 -14.95 7.83 -1.98
C ARG A 349 -15.12 9.24 -1.41
N GLU A 350 -14.07 9.83 -0.84
CA GLU A 350 -14.16 11.19 -0.29
C GLU A 350 -14.40 12.22 -1.39
N LEU A 351 -13.75 12.06 -2.55
CA LEU A 351 -14.03 12.87 -3.73
C LEU A 351 -15.50 12.77 -4.15
N ARG A 352 -16.07 11.55 -4.19
CA ARG A 352 -17.50 11.36 -4.48
C ARG A 352 -18.39 12.13 -3.50
N LYS A 353 -18.11 12.08 -2.20
CA LYS A 353 -18.90 12.82 -1.19
C LYS A 353 -18.89 14.33 -1.45
N VAL A 354 -17.73 14.89 -1.78
CA VAL A 354 -17.61 16.33 -2.09
C VAL A 354 -18.50 16.71 -3.28
N PHE A 355 -18.61 15.85 -4.30
CA PHE A 355 -19.54 16.07 -5.41
C PHE A 355 -21.02 15.83 -5.02
N ASP A 356 -21.32 14.80 -4.22
CA ASP A 356 -22.68 14.46 -3.77
C ASP A 356 -23.28 15.54 -2.86
N GLU A 357 -22.47 16.35 -2.18
CA GLU A 357 -22.95 17.45 -1.35
C GLU A 357 -23.60 18.58 -2.18
N HIS A 358 -23.43 18.60 -3.51
CA HIS A 358 -24.11 19.48 -4.49
C HIS A 358 -24.15 20.99 -4.13
N GLN A 359 -23.26 21.45 -3.25
CA GLN A 359 -23.26 22.81 -2.69
C GLN A 359 -22.06 23.65 -3.16
N HIS A 360 -21.17 23.07 -3.95
CA HIS A 360 -19.88 23.66 -4.25
C HIS A 360 -19.72 23.92 -5.75
N PRO A 361 -19.36 25.15 -6.16
CA PRO A 361 -18.87 25.42 -7.50
C PRO A 361 -17.70 24.51 -7.86
N LEU A 362 -17.58 24.09 -9.12
CA LEU A 362 -16.53 23.16 -9.57
C LEU A 362 -15.11 23.65 -9.22
N LYS A 363 -14.88 24.97 -9.32
CA LYS A 363 -13.61 25.63 -8.96
C LYS A 363 -13.19 25.45 -7.50
N ASP A 364 -14.14 25.19 -6.59
CA ASP A 364 -13.88 25.04 -5.16
C ASP A 364 -13.71 23.56 -4.75
N ILE A 365 -14.10 22.62 -5.62
CA ILE A 365 -14.07 21.18 -5.36
C ILE A 365 -12.65 20.71 -5.02
N SER A 366 -11.64 21.16 -5.77
CA SER A 366 -10.26 20.75 -5.52
C SER A 366 -9.80 21.17 -4.13
N TYR A 367 -10.03 22.42 -3.73
CA TYR A 367 -9.65 22.92 -2.41
C TYR A 367 -10.34 22.12 -1.29
N ILE A 368 -11.65 21.91 -1.41
CA ILE A 368 -12.44 21.18 -0.41
C ILE A 368 -11.99 19.72 -0.32
N PHE A 369 -11.81 19.06 -1.47
CA PHE A 369 -11.31 17.70 -1.53
C PHE A 369 -9.93 17.58 -0.87
N ASN A 370 -8.98 18.45 -1.22
CA ASN A 370 -7.63 18.42 -0.64
C ASN A 370 -7.64 18.62 0.88
N GLN A 371 -8.49 19.51 1.39
CA GLN A 371 -8.65 19.69 2.84
C GLN A 371 -9.13 18.39 3.51
N ARG A 372 -10.08 17.67 2.92
CA ARG A 372 -10.60 16.41 3.49
C ARG A 372 -9.64 15.24 3.29
N ALA A 373 -9.03 15.11 2.12
CA ALA A 373 -8.01 14.13 1.81
C ALA A 373 -6.79 14.28 2.72
N SER A 374 -6.42 15.51 3.11
CA SER A 374 -5.32 15.73 4.06
C SER A 374 -5.52 15.03 5.41
N LYS A 375 -6.77 14.87 5.87
CA LYS A 375 -7.08 14.13 7.10
C LYS A 375 -6.86 12.63 6.92
N ILE A 376 -7.26 12.09 5.77
CA ILE A 376 -7.01 10.69 5.40
C ILE A 376 -5.50 10.43 5.29
N ASN A 377 -4.77 11.34 4.64
CA ASN A 377 -3.31 11.30 4.55
C ASN A 377 -2.66 11.31 5.92
N GLU A 378 -3.07 12.20 6.82
CA GLU A 378 -2.49 12.31 8.16
C GLU A 378 -2.67 11.02 8.97
N GLU A 379 -3.86 10.41 8.92
CA GLU A 379 -4.10 9.11 9.57
C GLU A 379 -3.16 8.02 9.04
N CYS A 380 -3.09 7.85 7.72
CA CYS A 380 -2.23 6.83 7.10
C CYS A 380 -0.74 7.14 7.31
N TRP A 381 -0.35 8.41 7.29
CA TRP A 381 1.02 8.87 7.52
C TRP A 381 1.48 8.58 8.93
N LEU A 382 0.65 8.86 9.94
CA LEU A 382 0.96 8.53 11.32
C LEU A 382 1.05 7.01 11.52
N ALA A 383 0.14 6.23 10.91
CA ALA A 383 0.18 4.78 10.96
C ALA A 383 1.47 4.20 10.35
N SER A 384 1.92 4.76 9.21
CA SER A 384 3.16 4.35 8.52
C SER A 384 4.41 4.73 9.30
N THR A 385 4.54 6.03 9.63
CA THR A 385 5.83 6.61 9.98
C THR A 385 6.16 6.58 11.46
N THR A 386 5.19 6.33 12.35
CA THR A 386 5.39 6.46 13.81
C THR A 386 6.56 5.61 14.32
N ASN A 387 6.72 4.38 13.83
CA ASN A 387 7.82 3.51 14.25
C ASN A 387 9.14 3.81 13.51
N ASP A 388 9.08 4.34 12.28
CA ASP A 388 10.27 4.65 11.47
C ASP A 388 11.17 5.70 12.12
N TRP A 389 10.59 6.57 12.97
CA TRP A 389 11.32 7.50 13.84
C TRP A 389 12.30 6.84 14.84
N LYS A 390 12.22 5.52 15.02
CA LYS A 390 13.17 4.75 15.84
C LYS A 390 14.39 4.30 15.04
N THR A 391 14.35 4.37 13.71
CA THR A 391 15.35 3.78 12.84
C THR A 391 16.67 4.57 12.84
N PRO A 392 17.82 3.96 13.22
CA PRO A 392 19.11 4.63 13.26
C PRO A 392 19.53 5.28 11.94
N THR A 393 19.14 4.69 10.81
CA THR A 393 19.46 5.18 9.47
C THR A 393 18.42 6.15 8.90
N LEU A 394 17.44 6.59 9.70
CA LEU A 394 16.37 7.46 9.23
C LEU A 394 16.92 8.76 8.64
N LYS A 395 16.54 9.04 7.39
CA LYS A 395 16.77 10.31 6.72
C LYS A 395 15.42 10.94 6.37
N VAL A 396 15.25 12.20 6.75
CA VAL A 396 14.05 12.99 6.44
C VAL A 396 14.43 14.13 5.51
N ILE A 397 13.78 14.20 4.35
CA ILE A 397 13.96 15.28 3.38
C ILE A 397 12.68 16.11 3.35
N LYS A 398 12.81 17.42 3.50
CA LYS A 398 11.68 18.35 3.46
C LYS A 398 11.93 19.42 2.41
N THR A 399 10.94 19.66 1.58
CA THR A 399 10.89 20.80 0.66
C THR A 399 9.82 21.75 1.17
N ASP A 400 10.18 23.02 1.40
CA ASP A 400 9.23 24.06 1.82
C ASP A 400 8.48 24.69 0.62
N THR A 401 7.58 25.63 0.91
CA THR A 401 6.79 26.35 -0.11
C THR A 401 7.64 27.26 -1.02
N ASN A 402 8.90 27.54 -0.65
CA ASN A 402 9.84 28.32 -1.46
C ASN A 402 10.78 27.41 -2.27
N GLY A 403 10.67 26.09 -2.11
CA GLY A 403 11.52 25.10 -2.77
C GLY A 403 12.84 24.85 -2.07
N ASN A 404 13.05 25.37 -0.86
CA ASN A 404 14.25 25.10 -0.09
C ASN A 404 14.20 23.67 0.44
N ILE A 405 15.31 22.95 0.28
CA ILE A 405 15.45 21.56 0.72
C ILE A 405 16.20 21.54 2.06
N GLN A 406 15.58 20.91 3.05
CA GLN A 406 16.17 20.61 4.35
C GLN A 406 16.32 19.10 4.51
N ILE A 407 17.54 18.67 4.85
CA ILE A 407 17.86 17.25 5.05
C ILE A 407 18.22 17.06 6.53
N TYR A 408 17.55 16.10 7.15
CA TYR A 408 17.81 15.64 8.51
C TYR A 408 18.22 14.17 8.45
N GLN A 409 19.18 13.77 9.27
CA GLN A 409 19.62 12.38 9.32
C GLN A 409 19.88 11.94 10.74
N GLN A 410 19.34 10.80 11.11
CA GLN A 410 19.73 10.07 12.30
C GLN A 410 21.07 9.40 11.97
N THR A 411 22.11 9.75 12.71
CA THR A 411 23.46 9.22 12.51
C THR A 411 23.81 8.35 13.70
N GLY A 412 24.23 7.11 13.43
CA GLY A 412 24.79 6.23 14.45
C GLY A 412 26.10 6.79 15.04
N ASP A 413 26.80 7.61 14.28
CA ASP A 413 27.94 8.41 14.74
C ASP A 413 27.46 9.76 15.30
N MET A 414 27.68 9.96 16.61
CA MET A 414 27.36 11.22 17.31
C MET A 414 28.21 12.41 16.82
N ASN A 415 29.29 12.15 16.07
CA ASN A 415 30.26 13.16 15.64
C ASN A 415 30.12 13.57 14.16
N SER A 416 29.18 13.01 13.40
CA SER A 416 29.02 13.43 12.00
C SER A 416 28.30 14.80 11.92
N ILE A 417 28.97 15.77 11.30
CA ILE A 417 28.56 17.19 11.28
C ILE A 417 27.69 17.51 10.05
N GLN A 418 27.54 16.56 9.11
CA GLN A 418 26.99 16.85 7.78
C GLN A 418 25.49 17.19 7.78
N TYR A 419 24.69 16.58 8.66
CA TYR A 419 23.24 16.83 8.73
C TYR A 419 22.73 16.90 10.17
N PRO A 420 21.82 17.83 10.49
CA PRO A 420 21.20 17.89 11.82
C PRO A 420 20.34 16.66 12.09
N ARG A 421 20.32 16.21 13.34
CA ARG A 421 19.43 15.14 13.77
C ARG A 421 17.96 15.56 13.66
N PRO A 422 17.08 14.69 13.13
CA PRO A 422 15.67 14.99 13.05
C PRO A 422 15.08 15.07 14.47
N LYS A 423 14.50 16.23 14.83
CA LYS A 423 13.77 16.37 16.10
C LYS A 423 12.49 15.55 16.02
N ILE A 424 12.39 14.51 16.84
CA ILE A 424 11.18 13.69 16.95
C ILE A 424 10.05 14.56 17.54
N PRO A 425 8.93 14.78 16.82
CA PRO A 425 7.80 15.55 17.34
C PRO A 425 7.25 14.94 18.63
N PHE A 426 6.78 15.78 19.56
CA PHE A 426 6.22 15.30 20.83
C PHE A 426 5.08 14.29 20.62
N ILE A 427 4.18 14.57 19.67
CA ILE A 427 3.07 13.67 19.34
C ILE A 427 3.56 12.29 18.88
N ILE A 428 4.66 12.22 18.13
CA ILE A 428 5.26 10.96 17.72
C ILE A 428 5.82 10.20 18.92
N LYS A 429 6.54 10.87 19.83
CA LYS A 429 7.02 10.23 21.08
C LYS A 429 5.87 9.66 21.91
N PHE A 430 4.78 10.43 22.03
CA PHE A 430 3.58 9.99 22.72
C PHE A 430 2.97 8.76 22.05
N LEU A 431 2.79 8.77 20.72
CA LEU A 431 2.24 7.65 19.96
C LEU A 431 3.12 6.41 20.05
N GLN A 432 4.45 6.55 20.00
CA GLN A 432 5.38 5.45 20.18
C GLN A 432 5.25 4.80 21.57
N TRP A 433 5.19 5.61 22.62
CA TRP A 433 4.96 5.15 23.99
C TRP A 433 3.60 4.45 24.09
N HIS A 434 2.54 5.10 23.60
CA HIS A 434 1.18 4.57 23.65
C HIS A 434 1.09 3.23 22.93
N ASN A 435 1.57 3.14 21.67
CA ASN A 435 1.52 1.93 20.86
C ASN A 435 2.28 0.77 21.50
N TYR A 436 3.45 1.03 22.08
CA TYR A 436 4.23 0.02 22.79
C TYR A 436 3.44 -0.62 23.94
N TRP A 437 2.85 0.21 24.80
CA TRP A 437 2.08 -0.27 25.94
C TRP A 437 0.72 -0.83 25.56
N PHE A 438 0.06 -0.23 24.57
CA PHE A 438 -1.18 -0.72 24.01
C PHE A 438 -1.04 -2.15 23.47
N LEU A 439 0.02 -2.45 22.70
CA LEU A 439 0.29 -3.81 22.20
C LEU A 439 0.55 -4.83 23.33
N ARG A 440 1.11 -4.39 24.45
CA ARG A 440 1.22 -5.26 25.65
C ARG A 440 -0.13 -5.48 26.35
N CYS A 441 -1.08 -4.56 26.19
CA CYS A 441 -2.44 -4.76 26.66
C CYS A 441 -3.23 -5.69 25.72
N THR A 442 -3.03 -5.62 24.40
CA THR A 442 -3.73 -6.47 23.42
C THR A 442 -3.42 -7.96 23.63
N SER A 443 -2.18 -8.32 23.95
CA SER A 443 -1.81 -9.71 24.29
C SER A 443 -2.58 -10.28 25.49
N LYS A 444 -3.19 -9.43 26.31
CA LYS A 444 -4.01 -9.80 27.48
C LYS A 444 -5.50 -9.53 27.30
N SER A 445 -5.90 -8.84 26.24
CA SER A 445 -7.28 -8.39 26.01
C SER A 445 -7.72 -8.62 24.58
N GLU A 446 -8.72 -9.50 24.41
CA GLU A 446 -9.35 -9.79 23.13
C GLU A 446 -10.06 -8.56 22.55
N LYS A 447 -10.74 -7.78 23.40
CA LYS A 447 -11.40 -6.54 22.99
C LYS A 447 -10.42 -5.54 22.38
N LEU A 448 -9.27 -5.30 23.04
CA LEU A 448 -8.27 -4.37 22.53
C LEU A 448 -7.60 -4.90 21.26
N SER A 449 -7.39 -6.22 21.16
CA SER A 449 -6.90 -6.84 19.93
C SER A 449 -7.89 -6.63 18.78
N ALA A 450 -9.18 -6.76 19.03
CA ALA A 450 -10.22 -6.51 18.04
C ALA A 450 -10.27 -5.02 17.60
N GLU A 451 -10.23 -4.09 18.54
CA GLU A 451 -10.16 -2.65 18.24
C GLU A 451 -8.92 -2.31 17.42
N PHE A 452 -7.78 -2.91 17.74
CA PHE A 452 -6.54 -2.76 16.98
C PHE A 452 -6.67 -3.27 15.54
N LEU A 453 -7.22 -4.48 15.36
CA LEU A 453 -7.40 -5.07 14.03
C LEU A 453 -8.37 -4.25 13.18
N LEU A 454 -9.41 -3.66 13.77
CA LEU A 454 -10.31 -2.74 13.06
C LEU A 454 -9.59 -1.49 12.56
N VAL A 455 -8.67 -0.94 13.36
CA VAL A 455 -7.88 0.25 13.01
C VAL A 455 -6.83 -0.07 11.94
N VAL A 456 -6.09 -1.18 12.08
CA VAL A 456 -5.12 -1.62 11.06
C VAL A 456 -5.82 -1.86 9.72
N ASN A 457 -7.04 -2.40 9.73
CA ASN A 457 -7.85 -2.59 8.54
C ASN A 457 -8.64 -1.34 8.10
N GLN A 458 -8.39 -0.18 8.70
CA GLN A 458 -8.98 1.12 8.37
C GLN A 458 -10.52 1.18 8.45
N ASN A 459 -11.18 0.24 9.14
CA ASN A 459 -12.63 0.33 9.41
C ASN A 459 -12.96 1.44 10.41
N CYS A 460 -11.95 1.93 11.13
CA CYS A 460 -12.08 2.87 12.22
C CYS A 460 -10.86 3.80 12.26
N GLY A 461 -11.05 5.03 12.71
CA GLY A 461 -9.95 5.97 12.91
C GLY A 461 -9.02 5.56 14.06
N LEU A 462 -7.74 5.95 13.95
CA LEU A 462 -6.68 5.65 14.93
C LEU A 462 -7.05 6.05 16.36
N PHE A 463 -7.83 7.12 16.52
CA PHE A 463 -8.26 7.66 17.81
C PHE A 463 -9.15 6.70 18.62
N ILE A 464 -9.72 5.64 18.02
CA ILE A 464 -10.42 4.59 18.78
C ILE A 464 -9.48 3.94 19.80
N LEU A 465 -8.20 3.78 19.47
CA LEU A 465 -7.21 3.19 20.37
C LEU A 465 -6.86 4.11 21.55
N MET A 466 -7.27 5.37 21.50
CA MET A 466 -7.00 6.40 22.51
C MET A 466 -8.26 6.82 23.28
N LYS A 467 -9.35 6.03 23.22
CA LYS A 467 -10.52 6.25 24.07
C LYS A 467 -10.11 6.30 25.55
N PRO A 468 -10.76 7.12 26.40
CA PRO A 468 -10.36 7.29 27.80
C PRO A 468 -10.14 5.98 28.54
N ILE A 469 -11.06 5.02 28.40
CA ILE A 469 -10.97 3.70 29.05
C ILE A 469 -9.71 2.94 28.61
N THR A 470 -9.45 2.89 27.30
CA THR A 470 -8.27 2.23 26.73
C THR A 470 -6.98 2.93 27.17
N PHE A 471 -6.97 4.26 27.15
CA PHE A 471 -5.85 5.06 27.62
C PHE A 471 -5.54 4.82 29.10
N PHE A 472 -6.55 4.77 29.97
CA PHE A 472 -6.37 4.42 31.38
C PHE A 472 -5.79 3.03 31.58
N GLN A 473 -6.20 2.04 30.77
CA GLN A 473 -5.62 0.69 30.81
C GLN A 473 -4.14 0.68 30.41
N VAL A 474 -3.79 1.44 29.38
CA VAL A 474 -2.40 1.66 28.95
C VAL A 474 -1.59 2.28 30.09
N CYS A 475 -2.03 3.42 30.65
CA CYS A 475 -1.37 4.08 31.78
C CYS A 475 -1.19 3.18 33.00
N LYS A 476 -2.25 2.43 33.38
CA LYS A 476 -2.20 1.46 34.48
C LYS A 476 -1.14 0.38 34.24
N THR A 477 -1.08 -0.15 33.02
CA THR A 477 -0.11 -1.18 32.64
C THR A 477 1.33 -0.64 32.68
N THR A 478 1.54 0.56 32.15
CA THR A 478 2.83 1.27 32.23
C THR A 478 3.27 1.47 33.69
N LEU A 479 2.37 1.97 34.55
CA LEU A 479 2.66 2.25 35.96
C LEU A 479 3.01 0.97 36.73
N ILE A 480 2.23 -0.11 36.56
CA ILE A 480 2.51 -1.40 37.21
C ILE A 480 3.90 -1.93 36.79
N HIS A 481 4.25 -1.80 35.51
CA HIS A 481 5.56 -2.23 35.04
C HIS A 481 6.70 -1.41 35.67
N TYR A 482 6.57 -0.09 35.70
CA TYR A 482 7.58 0.78 36.29
C TYR A 482 7.76 0.53 37.80
N LEU A 483 6.65 0.36 38.53
CA LEU A 483 6.69 0.02 39.96
C LEU A 483 7.36 -1.34 40.24
N ARG A 484 7.19 -2.32 39.33
CA ARG A 484 7.89 -3.61 39.44
C ARG A 484 9.39 -3.46 39.19
N LEU A 485 9.79 -2.68 38.19
CA LEU A 485 11.20 -2.41 37.93
C LEU A 485 11.86 -1.67 39.09
N SER A 486 11.18 -0.71 39.73
CA SER A 486 11.73 0.03 40.89
C SER A 486 11.94 -0.81 42.15
N ARG A 487 11.47 -2.07 42.17
CA ARG A 487 11.65 -3.02 43.28
C ARG A 487 12.84 -3.97 43.08
N TYR A 488 13.44 -3.96 41.89
CA TYR A 488 14.68 -4.66 41.56
C TYR A 488 15.79 -3.63 41.38
#